data_AF-A0A971YB62-F1
#
_entry.id   AF-A0A971YB62-F1
#
_cell.length_a   1.000
_cell.length_b   1.000
_cell.length_c   1.000
_cell.angle_alpha   90.00
_cell.angle_beta   90.00
_cell.angle_gamma   90.00
#
_symmetry.space_group_name_H-M   'P 1'
#
loop_
_entity.id
_entity.type
_entity.pdbx_description
1 polymer ?
#
loop_
_entity_poly.entity_id
_entity_poly.type
_entity_poly.pdbx_seq_one_letter_code
_entity_poly.pdbx_strand_id
1 'polypeptide(L)'
;MASTAKLFTPARVTQALSHPDAGPRIVFFSGGSALKETSQALVRYTHRSVHLVTPFDSGGSSAALRRYFAMPAVGDLRCRLMALADHSWAGVAELHDVLAYRLPCNANTVHNQQELCALARGEHPLMIRITEALRSAVCPFVQYFAQAIGQDFDLGGASVGNMVLAAGYMQHERCFNP
;
A
#
# COMPACT_ATOMS: atom_id res chain seq x y z
N MET A 1 -21.00 6.32 34.94
CA MET A 1 -19.73 5.77 34.42
C MET A 1 -19.96 4.32 34.02
N ALA A 2 -20.08 4.03 32.72
CA ALA A 2 -20.27 2.66 32.24
C ALA A 2 -18.95 1.89 32.39
N SER A 3 -18.99 0.78 33.12
CA SER A 3 -17.83 -0.07 33.41
C SER A 3 -17.20 -0.60 32.12
N THR A 4 -16.00 -0.11 31.81
CA THR A 4 -15.15 -0.53 30.68
C THR A 4 -14.84 -2.03 30.71
N ALA A 5 -14.99 -2.68 31.87
CA ALA A 5 -14.72 -4.10 32.08
C ALA A 5 -15.71 -5.05 31.34
N LYS A 6 -16.87 -4.57 30.87
CA LYS A 6 -17.84 -5.39 30.10
C LYS A 6 -17.55 -5.45 28.59
N LEU A 7 -16.54 -4.73 28.09
CA LEU A 7 -16.28 -4.63 26.65
C LEU A 7 -15.40 -5.76 26.10
N PHE A 8 -14.54 -6.38 26.92
CA PHE A 8 -13.52 -7.33 26.48
C PHE A 8 -13.65 -8.68 27.21
N THR A 9 -14.76 -9.39 26.99
CA THR A 9 -14.90 -10.76 27.50
C THR A 9 -14.27 -11.76 26.51
N PRO A 10 -13.71 -12.89 26.98
CA PRO A 10 -13.18 -13.94 26.10
C PRO A 10 -14.17 -14.37 25.02
N ALA A 11 -15.46 -14.49 25.37
CA ALA A 11 -16.52 -14.83 24.43
C ALA A 11 -16.65 -13.83 23.26
N ARG A 12 -16.51 -12.51 23.53
CA ARG A 12 -16.55 -11.48 22.49
C ARG A 12 -15.31 -11.52 21.59
N VAL A 13 -14.15 -11.85 22.16
CA VAL A 13 -12.91 -12.03 21.39
C VAL A 13 -13.04 -13.24 20.45
N THR A 14 -13.54 -14.37 20.95
CA THR A 14 -13.79 -15.56 20.13
C THR A 14 -14.80 -15.28 19.02
N GLN A 15 -15.91 -14.59 19.33
CA GLN A 15 -16.90 -14.22 18.34
C GLN A 15 -16.32 -13.31 17.25
N ALA A 16 -15.49 -12.33 17.63
CA ALA A 16 -14.83 -11.43 16.68
C ALA A 16 -13.86 -12.16 15.75
N LEU A 17 -13.16 -13.19 16.24
CA LEU A 17 -12.30 -14.05 15.43
C LEU A 17 -13.08 -14.91 14.44
N SER A 18 -14.26 -15.40 14.81
CA SER A 18 -15.10 -16.24 13.94
C SER A 18 -15.88 -15.41 12.91
N HIS A 19 -16.25 -14.17 13.24
CA HIS A 19 -17.05 -13.30 12.39
C HIS A 19 -16.50 -11.87 12.38
N PRO A 20 -15.32 -11.63 11.75
CA PRO A 20 -14.71 -10.31 11.72
C PRO A 20 -15.55 -9.26 10.98
N ASP A 21 -16.43 -9.66 10.06
CA ASP A 21 -17.43 -8.77 9.43
C ASP A 21 -18.43 -8.16 10.43
N ALA A 22 -18.68 -8.86 11.54
CA ALA A 22 -19.54 -8.41 12.64
C ALA A 22 -18.75 -7.83 13.82
N GLY A 23 -17.43 -7.65 13.65
CA GLY A 23 -16.53 -7.13 14.68
C GLY A 23 -16.85 -5.71 15.16
N PRO A 24 -16.13 -5.23 16.18
CA PRO A 24 -16.29 -3.87 16.69
C PRO A 24 -15.97 -2.80 15.63
N ARG A 25 -16.71 -1.69 15.68
CA ARG A 25 -16.43 -0.51 14.84
C ARG A 25 -15.36 0.34 15.51
N ILE A 26 -14.26 0.61 14.83
CA ILE A 26 -13.12 1.33 15.41
C ILE A 26 -12.65 2.39 14.41
N VAL A 27 -12.34 3.59 14.89
CA VAL A 27 -11.74 4.65 14.09
C VAL A 27 -10.33 4.92 14.64
N PHE A 28 -9.33 4.90 13.76
CA PHE A 28 -7.95 5.20 14.08
C PHE A 28 -7.54 6.55 13.49
N PHE A 29 -6.95 7.39 14.34
CA PHE A 29 -6.25 8.61 13.93
C PHE A 29 -4.75 8.33 14.06
N SER A 30 -4.10 7.99 12.95
CA SER A 30 -2.71 7.51 12.99
C SER A 30 -1.96 7.82 11.70
N GLY A 31 -0.70 8.23 11.81
CA GLY A 31 0.25 8.23 10.70
C GLY A 31 0.84 6.84 10.45
N GLY A 32 1.99 6.81 9.76
CA GLY A 32 2.65 5.63 9.21
C GLY A 32 2.77 4.37 10.07
N SER A 33 3.98 4.09 10.57
CA SER A 33 4.32 2.76 11.11
C SER A 33 3.71 2.43 12.46
N ALA A 34 3.29 3.43 13.24
CA ALA A 34 2.85 3.28 14.63
C ALA A 34 1.71 2.26 14.83
N LEU A 35 0.82 2.12 13.85
CA LEU A 35 -0.31 1.19 13.92
C LEU A 35 -0.15 -0.01 12.98
N LYS A 36 1.06 -0.27 12.43
CA LYS A 36 1.27 -1.33 11.44
C LYS A 36 0.93 -2.71 12.01
N GLU A 37 1.63 -3.12 13.06
CA GLU A 37 1.45 -4.43 13.70
C GLU A 37 0.03 -4.58 14.27
N THR A 38 -0.48 -3.52 14.88
CA THR A 38 -1.85 -3.49 15.40
C THR A 38 -2.88 -3.69 14.30
N SER A 39 -2.70 -3.07 13.12
CA SER A 39 -3.61 -3.27 11.98
C SER A 39 -3.55 -4.70 11.44
N GLN A 40 -2.34 -5.26 11.31
CA GLN A 40 -2.13 -6.64 10.87
C GLN A 40 -2.78 -7.66 11.83
N ALA A 41 -2.82 -7.37 13.13
CA ALA A 41 -3.55 -8.20 14.09
C ALA A 41 -5.06 -7.96 14.00
N LEU A 42 -5.50 -6.70 13.88
CA LEU A 42 -6.91 -6.29 13.94
C LEU A 42 -7.76 -6.83 12.81
N VAL A 43 -7.21 -7.03 11.61
CA VAL A 43 -7.98 -7.58 10.47
C VAL A 43 -8.62 -8.93 10.82
N ARG A 44 -8.01 -9.69 11.74
CA ARG A 44 -8.55 -10.98 12.22
C ARG A 44 -9.78 -10.84 13.12
N TYR A 45 -10.01 -9.65 13.68
CA TYR A 45 -11.06 -9.40 14.68
C TYR A 45 -12.14 -8.44 14.16
N THR A 46 -11.83 -7.58 13.20
CA THR A 46 -12.82 -6.66 12.64
C THR A 46 -12.45 -6.19 11.24
N HIS A 47 -13.41 -6.25 10.32
CA HIS A 47 -13.34 -5.58 9.01
C HIS A 47 -13.92 -4.16 9.07
N ARG A 48 -14.47 -3.75 10.22
CA ARG A 48 -15.20 -2.48 10.40
C ARG A 48 -14.31 -1.41 11.01
N SER A 49 -13.10 -1.27 10.48
CA SER A 49 -12.14 -0.24 10.91
C SER A 49 -12.05 0.90 9.89
N VAL A 50 -12.00 2.13 10.39
CA VAL A 50 -11.76 3.34 9.59
C VAL A 50 -10.41 3.91 10.00
N HIS A 51 -9.54 4.16 9.01
CA HIS A 51 -8.19 4.65 9.26
C HIS A 51 -8.04 6.04 8.63
N LEU A 52 -7.96 7.06 9.47
CA LEU A 52 -7.70 8.43 9.04
C LEU A 52 -6.19 8.62 8.94
N VAL A 53 -5.72 8.66 7.68
CA VAL A 53 -4.31 8.77 7.33
C VAL A 53 -4.02 10.17 6.81
N THR A 54 -2.99 10.82 7.35
CA THR A 54 -2.65 12.20 6.96
C THR A 54 -1.83 12.25 5.67
N PRO A 55 -2.09 13.19 4.75
CA PRO A 55 -1.35 13.32 3.48
C PRO A 55 0.02 14.02 3.63
N PHE A 56 0.53 14.15 4.85
CA PHE A 56 1.69 14.98 5.18
C PHE A 56 3.00 14.20 5.36
N ASP A 57 2.98 12.87 5.26
CA ASP A 57 4.20 12.07 5.35
C ASP A 57 5.28 12.60 4.38
N SER A 58 6.45 12.92 4.93
CA SER A 58 7.52 13.66 4.25
C SER A 58 8.77 12.83 4.01
N GLY A 59 8.72 11.51 4.22
CA GLY A 59 9.88 10.62 4.07
C GLY A 59 10.07 10.01 2.67
N GLY A 60 11.34 9.96 2.22
CA GLY A 60 11.81 9.08 1.13
C GLY A 60 11.04 9.18 -0.19
N SER A 61 10.68 8.03 -0.75
CA SER A 61 9.99 7.90 -2.05
C SER A 61 8.68 8.69 -2.14
N SER A 62 7.91 8.83 -1.04
CA SER A 62 6.66 9.60 -1.07
C SER A 62 6.92 11.11 -1.26
N ALA A 63 7.98 11.62 -0.64
CA ALA A 63 8.37 13.02 -0.78
C ALA A 63 8.89 13.35 -2.18
N ALA A 64 9.62 12.43 -2.82
CA ALA A 64 10.03 12.56 -4.21
C ALA A 64 8.82 12.70 -5.14
N LEU A 65 7.82 11.82 -4.99
CA LEU A 65 6.58 11.86 -5.79
C LEU A 65 5.79 13.15 -5.57
N ARG A 66 5.63 13.58 -4.30
CA ARG A 66 4.94 14.83 -3.97
C ARG A 66 5.58 16.03 -4.67
N ARG A 67 6.91 16.12 -4.62
CA ARG A 67 7.65 17.23 -5.26
C ARG A 67 7.56 17.17 -6.77
N TYR A 68 7.72 15.98 -7.35
CA TYR A 68 7.76 15.81 -8.80
C TYR A 68 6.40 16.03 -9.45
N PHE A 69 5.35 15.42 -8.89
CA PHE A 69 4.02 15.43 -9.48
C PHE A 69 3.08 16.48 -8.88
N ALA A 70 3.48 17.25 -7.86
CA ALA A 70 2.59 18.15 -7.12
C ALA A 70 1.32 17.42 -6.59
N MET A 71 1.54 16.29 -5.91
CA MET A 71 0.50 15.40 -5.39
C MET A 71 0.61 15.19 -3.87
N PRO A 72 -0.47 14.77 -3.16
CA PRO A 72 -0.39 14.41 -1.75
C PRO A 72 0.61 13.29 -1.47
N ALA A 73 1.13 13.22 -0.24
CA ALA A 73 1.96 12.08 0.15
C ALA A 73 1.12 10.80 0.23
N VAL A 74 1.67 9.69 -0.30
CA VAL A 74 1.01 8.38 -0.36
C VAL A 74 1.67 7.33 0.52
N GLY A 75 2.79 7.65 1.18
CA GLY A 75 3.58 6.71 1.97
C GLY A 75 2.78 6.05 3.10
N ASP A 76 2.13 6.84 3.94
CA ASP A 76 1.30 6.33 5.03
C ASP A 76 0.06 5.57 4.53
N LEU A 77 -0.55 6.02 3.42
CA LEU A 77 -1.67 5.32 2.79
C LEU A 77 -1.23 3.92 2.33
N ARG A 78 -0.11 3.83 1.60
CA ARG A 78 0.49 2.55 1.18
C ARG A 78 0.74 1.66 2.39
N CYS A 79 1.43 2.17 3.41
CA CYS A 79 1.74 1.41 4.63
C CYS A 79 0.47 0.85 5.28
N ARG A 80 -0.60 1.65 5.33
CA ARG A 80 -1.87 1.23 5.93
C ARG A 80 -2.57 0.16 5.09
N LEU A 81 -2.66 0.34 3.77
CA LEU A 81 -3.23 -0.65 2.86
C LEU A 81 -2.50 -1.99 2.97
N MET A 82 -1.18 -1.96 2.99
CA MET A 82 -0.36 -3.18 3.16
C MET A 82 -0.57 -3.84 4.53
N ALA A 83 -0.72 -3.05 5.59
CA ALA A 83 -0.95 -3.58 6.93
C ALA A 83 -2.35 -4.18 7.12
N LEU A 84 -3.32 -3.77 6.29
CA LEU A 84 -4.70 -4.26 6.31
C LEU A 84 -4.98 -5.34 5.26
N ALA A 85 -3.98 -5.69 4.43
CA ALA A 85 -4.15 -6.70 3.41
C ALA A 85 -4.43 -8.08 4.04
N ASP A 86 -5.47 -8.76 3.56
CA ASP A 86 -5.81 -10.10 4.00
C ASP A 86 -4.97 -11.13 3.24
N HIS A 87 -3.89 -11.60 3.86
CA HIS A 87 -2.98 -12.58 3.30
C HIS A 87 -3.58 -13.99 3.18
N SER A 88 -4.80 -14.24 3.68
CA SER A 88 -5.48 -15.53 3.46
C SER A 88 -6.01 -15.67 2.03
N TRP A 89 -6.13 -14.56 1.29
CA TRP A 89 -6.61 -14.57 -0.09
C TRP A 89 -5.47 -14.92 -1.05
N ALA A 90 -5.78 -15.79 -2.02
CA ALA A 90 -4.79 -16.27 -2.99
C ALA A 90 -4.15 -15.11 -3.77
N GLY A 91 -2.82 -15.06 -3.80
CA GLY A 91 -2.03 -14.06 -4.53
C GLY A 91 -1.78 -12.74 -3.79
N VAL A 92 -2.42 -12.49 -2.63
CA VAL A 92 -2.24 -11.25 -1.88
C VAL A 92 -0.85 -11.15 -1.25
N ALA A 93 -0.27 -12.27 -0.82
CA ALA A 93 1.09 -12.29 -0.27
C ALA A 93 2.15 -11.91 -1.33
N GLU A 94 2.04 -12.48 -2.53
CA GLU A 94 2.94 -12.18 -3.65
C GLU A 94 2.73 -10.74 -4.16
N LEU A 95 1.48 -10.26 -4.20
CA LEU A 95 1.20 -8.85 -4.52
C LEU A 95 1.77 -7.91 -3.47
N HIS A 96 1.69 -8.28 -2.19
CA HIS A 96 2.32 -7.52 -1.12
C HIS A 96 3.83 -7.42 -1.34
N ASP A 97 4.52 -8.49 -1.75
CA ASP A 97 5.94 -8.45 -2.10
C ASP A 97 6.23 -7.44 -3.24
N VAL A 98 5.41 -7.44 -4.29
CA VAL A 98 5.51 -6.49 -5.41
C VAL A 98 5.37 -5.05 -4.90
N LEU A 99 4.32 -4.75 -4.13
CA LEU A 99 4.04 -3.39 -3.65
C LEU A 99 5.02 -2.93 -2.55
N ALA A 100 5.66 -3.87 -1.85
CA ALA A 100 6.72 -3.62 -0.88
C ALA A 100 8.05 -3.30 -1.54
N TYR A 101 8.25 -3.76 -2.79
CA TYR A 101 9.51 -3.64 -3.50
C TYR A 101 9.97 -2.19 -3.64
N ARG A 102 11.29 -2.01 -3.52
CA ARG A 102 11.97 -0.75 -3.72
C ARG A 102 13.14 -0.96 -4.67
N LEU A 103 13.26 -0.05 -5.63
CA LEU A 103 14.42 -0.02 -6.52
C LEU A 103 15.71 0.23 -5.69
N PRO A 104 16.84 -0.38 -6.06
CA PRO A 104 18.10 -0.20 -5.32
C PRO A 104 18.56 1.26 -5.27
N CYS A 105 18.91 1.76 -4.08
CA CYS A 105 19.42 3.13 -3.90
C CYS A 105 20.81 3.34 -4.51
N ASN A 106 21.60 2.27 -4.64
CA ASN A 106 23.01 2.34 -5.06
C ASN A 106 23.22 1.89 -6.52
N ALA A 107 22.14 1.60 -7.25
CA ALA A 107 22.23 1.25 -8.65
C ALA A 107 22.33 2.50 -9.53
N ASN A 108 22.93 2.34 -10.71
CA ASN A 108 22.95 3.42 -11.70
C ASN A 108 21.56 3.61 -12.34
N THR A 109 21.36 4.77 -12.96
CA THR A 109 20.08 5.15 -13.59
C THR A 109 19.61 4.13 -14.63
N VAL A 110 20.51 3.61 -15.46
CA VAL A 110 20.18 2.65 -16.52
C VAL A 110 19.62 1.36 -15.93
N HIS A 111 20.23 0.84 -14.87
CA HIS A 111 19.78 -0.36 -14.17
C HIS A 111 18.37 -0.16 -13.59
N ASN A 112 18.14 0.93 -12.86
CA ASN A 112 16.83 1.22 -12.28
C ASN A 112 15.75 1.44 -13.36
N GLN A 113 16.10 2.03 -14.51
CA GLN A 113 15.20 2.13 -15.66
C GLN A 113 14.86 0.77 -16.27
N GLN A 114 15.86 -0.11 -16.45
CA GLN A 114 15.63 -1.47 -16.94
C GLN A 114 14.72 -2.25 -15.99
N GLU A 115 14.93 -2.10 -14.69
CA GLU A 115 14.14 -2.77 -13.67
C GLU A 115 12.69 -2.24 -13.61
N LEU A 116 12.50 -0.92 -13.70
CA LEU A 116 11.18 -0.32 -13.86
C LEU A 116 10.48 -0.83 -15.13
N CYS A 117 11.20 -0.92 -16.25
CA CYS A 117 10.66 -1.45 -17.51
C CYS A 117 10.27 -2.93 -17.38
N ALA A 118 11.03 -3.75 -16.65
CA ALA A 118 10.70 -5.14 -16.40
C ALA A 118 9.46 -5.27 -15.50
N LEU A 119 9.33 -4.42 -14.48
CA LEU A 119 8.12 -4.34 -13.65
C LEU A 119 6.91 -3.94 -14.49
N ALA A 120 7.02 -2.90 -15.32
CA ALA A 120 5.95 -2.40 -16.18
C ALA A 120 5.47 -3.44 -17.20
N ARG A 121 6.39 -4.25 -17.75
CA ARG A 121 6.07 -5.33 -18.70
C ARG A 121 5.61 -6.63 -18.05
N GLY A 122 5.62 -6.70 -16.71
CA GLY A 122 5.28 -7.92 -15.98
C GLY A 122 6.34 -9.03 -16.07
N GLU A 123 7.54 -8.71 -16.55
CA GLU A 123 8.66 -9.64 -16.74
C GLU A 123 9.56 -9.75 -15.49
N HIS A 124 9.41 -8.81 -14.55
CA HIS A 124 10.17 -8.83 -13.30
C HIS A 124 9.88 -10.10 -12.48
N PRO A 125 10.87 -10.72 -11.80
CA PRO A 125 10.66 -11.95 -11.03
C PRO A 125 9.51 -11.89 -10.02
N LEU A 126 9.28 -10.73 -9.39
CA LEU A 126 8.14 -10.53 -8.49
C LEU A 126 6.79 -10.51 -9.21
N MET A 127 6.74 -9.99 -10.45
CA MET A 127 5.51 -9.95 -11.26
C MET A 127 5.14 -11.33 -11.80
N ILE A 128 6.12 -12.18 -12.08
CA ILE A 128 5.89 -13.57 -12.53
C ILE A 128 5.23 -14.40 -11.41
N ARG A 129 5.50 -14.08 -10.14
CA ARG A 129 4.96 -14.79 -8.97
C ARG A 129 3.48 -14.50 -8.70
N ILE A 130 2.96 -13.35 -9.12
CA ILE A 130 1.54 -13.01 -8.93
C ILE A 130 0.67 -13.63 -10.04
N THR A 131 -0.61 -13.85 -9.72
CA THR A 131 -1.59 -14.38 -10.67
C THR A 131 -1.76 -13.45 -11.86
N GLU A 132 -2.16 -14.01 -13.01
CA GLU A 132 -2.35 -13.22 -14.23
C GLU A 132 -3.37 -12.08 -14.04
N ALA A 133 -4.46 -12.32 -13.31
CA ALA A 133 -5.45 -11.31 -12.99
C ALA A 133 -4.84 -10.12 -12.22
N LEU A 134 -4.02 -10.39 -11.20
CA LEU A 134 -3.36 -9.34 -10.42
C LEU A 134 -2.28 -8.62 -11.24
N ARG A 135 -1.53 -9.37 -12.06
CA ARG A 135 -0.51 -8.80 -12.95
C ARG A 135 -1.12 -7.84 -13.96
N SER A 136 -2.19 -8.27 -14.63
CA SER A 136 -2.98 -7.47 -15.55
C SER A 136 -3.60 -6.23 -14.89
N ALA A 137 -3.87 -6.28 -13.58
CA ALA A 137 -4.36 -5.12 -12.83
C ALA A 137 -3.25 -4.13 -12.43
N VAL A 138 -2.04 -4.60 -12.09
CA VAL A 138 -0.96 -3.75 -11.55
C VAL A 138 -0.05 -3.17 -12.64
N CYS A 139 0.30 -3.95 -13.66
CA CYS A 139 1.23 -3.51 -14.71
C CYS A 139 0.82 -2.20 -15.39
N PRO A 140 -0.47 -1.94 -15.71
CA PRO A 140 -0.89 -0.68 -16.30
C PRO A 140 -0.52 0.56 -15.47
N PHE A 141 -0.59 0.46 -14.14
CA PHE A 141 -0.19 1.56 -13.25
C PHE A 141 1.32 1.79 -13.26
N VAL A 142 2.11 0.71 -13.25
CA VAL A 142 3.57 0.81 -13.32
C VAL A 142 4.01 1.36 -14.69
N GLN A 143 3.36 0.93 -15.77
CA GLN A 143 3.59 1.44 -17.12
C GLN A 143 3.24 2.92 -17.23
N TYR A 144 2.08 3.33 -16.71
CA TYR A 144 1.69 4.74 -16.68
C TYR A 144 2.71 5.57 -15.90
N PHE A 145 3.13 5.10 -14.73
CA PHE A 145 4.17 5.77 -13.95
C PHE A 145 5.47 5.94 -14.74
N ALA A 146 5.94 4.89 -15.41
CA ALA A 146 7.16 4.91 -16.21
C ALA A 146 7.09 5.90 -17.38
N GLN A 147 5.89 6.14 -17.94
CA GLN A 147 5.65 7.13 -18.99
C GLN A 147 5.51 8.56 -18.45
N ALA A 148 5.06 8.72 -17.20
CA ALA A 148 4.81 10.01 -16.57
C ALA A 148 6.09 10.66 -15.99
N ILE A 149 7.12 9.88 -15.71
CA ILE A 149 8.41 10.38 -15.23
C ILE A 149 9.33 10.80 -16.39
N GLY A 150 10.04 11.91 -16.21
CA GLY A 150 11.14 12.35 -17.06
C GLY A 150 12.49 11.73 -16.65
N GLN A 151 13.53 12.02 -17.43
CA GLN A 151 14.90 11.51 -17.16
C GLN A 151 15.52 12.07 -15.88
N ASP A 152 14.96 13.16 -15.35
CA ASP A 152 15.39 13.85 -14.13
C ASP A 152 14.83 13.22 -12.85
N PHE A 153 13.90 12.26 -12.96
CA PHE A 153 13.34 11.56 -11.81
C PHE A 153 14.35 10.55 -11.25
N ASP A 154 14.73 10.72 -9.98
CA ASP A 154 15.57 9.76 -9.26
C ASP A 154 14.76 8.52 -8.85
N LEU A 155 15.09 7.39 -9.46
CA LEU A 155 14.48 6.09 -9.18
C LEU A 155 15.10 5.38 -7.95
N GLY A 156 16.22 5.86 -7.41
CA GLY A 156 16.89 5.26 -6.26
C GLY A 156 15.97 5.18 -5.04
N GLY A 157 15.72 3.97 -4.54
CA GLY A 157 14.86 3.74 -3.38
C GLY A 157 13.36 3.98 -3.62
N ALA A 158 12.96 4.23 -4.87
CA ALA A 158 11.56 4.43 -5.22
C ALA A 158 10.74 3.16 -4.95
N SER A 159 9.58 3.31 -4.30
CA SER A 159 8.72 2.20 -3.91
C SER A 159 7.68 1.91 -4.98
N VAL A 160 7.58 0.65 -5.42
CA VAL A 160 6.59 0.21 -6.42
C VAL A 160 5.17 0.49 -5.95
N GLY A 161 4.83 0.20 -4.68
CA GLY A 161 3.51 0.54 -4.15
C GLY A 161 3.20 2.03 -4.17
N ASN A 162 4.20 2.90 -3.94
CA ASN A 162 3.99 4.34 -4.07
C ASN A 162 3.79 4.76 -5.53
N MET A 163 4.51 4.12 -6.48
CA MET A 163 4.33 4.36 -7.92
C MET A 163 2.91 4.01 -8.37
N VAL A 164 2.40 2.85 -7.94
CA VAL A 164 1.05 2.40 -8.27
C VAL A 164 0.00 3.38 -7.74
N LEU A 165 0.12 3.82 -6.48
CA LEU A 165 -0.79 4.80 -5.90
C LEU A 165 -0.70 6.17 -6.60
N ALA A 166 0.51 6.61 -6.98
CA ALA A 166 0.70 7.84 -7.71
C ALA A 166 0.09 7.77 -9.12
N ALA A 167 0.27 6.66 -9.82
CA ALA A 167 -0.36 6.42 -11.12
C ALA A 167 -1.88 6.43 -11.02
N GLY A 168 -2.46 5.74 -10.03
CA GLY A 168 -3.91 5.79 -9.78
C GLY A 168 -4.42 7.20 -9.52
N TYR A 169 -3.73 7.96 -8.65
CA TYR A 169 -4.06 9.36 -8.41
C TYR A 169 -4.05 10.20 -9.70
N MET A 170 -3.04 10.03 -10.54
CA MET A 170 -2.92 10.77 -11.79
C MET A 170 -3.98 10.38 -12.84
N GLN A 171 -4.36 9.10 -12.89
CA GLN A 171 -5.39 8.60 -13.81
C GLN A 171 -6.82 9.03 -13.44
N HIS A 172 -7.11 9.21 -12.15
CA HIS A 172 -8.44 9.57 -11.64
C HIS A 172 -8.57 11.08 -11.36
N GLU A 173 -8.18 11.93 -12.31
CA GLU A 173 -8.31 13.40 -12.22
C GLU A 173 -7.70 14.03 -10.96
N ARG A 174 -6.65 13.41 -10.40
CA ARG A 174 -5.99 13.89 -9.17
C ARG A 174 -6.93 13.88 -7.97
N CYS A 175 -7.90 12.96 -7.97
CA CYS A 175 -8.80 12.68 -6.87
C CYS A 175 -8.54 11.25 -6.34
N PHE A 176 -8.59 11.08 -5.02
CA PHE A 176 -8.58 9.75 -4.39
C PHE A 176 -9.99 9.17 -4.18
N ASN A 177 -11.01 9.76 -4.83
CA ASN A 177 -12.38 9.25 -4.75
C ASN A 177 -12.57 8.08 -5.74
N PRO A 178 -13.29 7.02 -5.35
CA PRO A 178 -13.76 6.00 -6.28
C PRO A 178 -14.79 6.54 -7.26
#